data_AF-A0A0F6QWG9-F1
#
_entry.id   AF-A0A0F6QWG9-F1
#
_cell.length_a   1.000
_cell.length_b   1.000
_cell.length_c   1.000
_cell.angle_alpha   90.00
_cell.angle_beta   90.00
_cell.angle_gamma   90.00
#
_symmetry.space_group_name_H-M   'P 1'
#
loop_
_entity.id
_entity.type
_entity.pdbx_description
1 polymer ?
#
loop_
_entity_poly.entity_id
_entity_poly.type
_entity_poly.pdbx_seq_one_letter_code
_entity_poly.pdbx_strand_id
1 'polypeptide(L)'
;MPQYRFSPQRPQRMFWAVTGFLVILLGTPALLAVALPTDTQTKPEEVVISGPMSEWKTSVPGLECEPDPMAITMNGWYCDDLYIQGAQTIDVDDDALALQRGVRAYQMAEMPEGEVYEDNGTFALYDAPSRTLAFSFPHQQDNIDQQVFLTGSPENILPVAEDIWDTFTDDQLPEAVVKELP
;
A
#
# COMPACT_ATOMS: atom_id res chain seq x y z
N MET A 1 31.78 -30.93 -53.66
CA MET A 1 32.08 -29.94 -52.61
C MET A 1 32.06 -30.66 -51.26
N PRO A 2 33.12 -30.60 -50.43
CA PRO A 2 33.07 -31.18 -49.11
C PRO A 2 32.27 -30.26 -48.17
N GLN A 3 31.17 -30.77 -47.61
CA GLN A 3 30.39 -30.07 -46.59
C GLN A 3 31.11 -30.18 -45.24
N TYR A 4 31.60 -29.04 -44.75
CA TYR A 4 32.19 -28.93 -43.42
C TYR A 4 31.07 -28.99 -42.38
N ARG A 5 30.84 -30.17 -41.78
CA ARG A 5 29.97 -30.31 -40.61
C ARG A 5 30.77 -30.00 -39.34
N PHE A 6 30.62 -28.79 -38.82
CA PHE A 6 30.91 -28.52 -37.40
C PHE A 6 29.85 -29.22 -36.54
N SER A 7 29.95 -30.54 -36.38
CA SER A 7 29.23 -31.22 -35.30
C SER A 7 30.12 -31.14 -34.06
N PRO A 8 29.70 -30.48 -32.97
CA PRO A 8 30.48 -30.50 -31.75
C PRO A 8 30.65 -31.97 -31.31
N GLN A 9 31.89 -32.38 -31.02
CA GLN A 9 32.23 -33.78 -30.76
C GLN A 9 31.60 -34.34 -29.46
N ARG A 10 31.04 -33.48 -28.58
CA ARG A 10 30.47 -33.86 -27.27
C ARG A 10 29.32 -32.95 -26.84
N PRO A 11 28.16 -32.95 -27.53
CA PRO A 11 27.03 -32.09 -27.19
C PRO A 11 26.48 -32.39 -25.78
N GLN A 12 26.59 -33.65 -25.34
CA GLN A 12 26.08 -34.11 -24.05
C GLN A 12 26.77 -33.44 -22.85
N ARG A 13 28.09 -33.18 -22.91
CA ARG A 13 28.80 -32.55 -21.79
C ARG A 13 28.43 -31.09 -21.62
N MET A 14 28.33 -30.35 -22.72
CA MET A 14 27.87 -28.96 -22.70
C MET A 14 26.41 -28.86 -22.28
N PHE A 15 25.56 -29.78 -22.75
CA PHE A 15 24.16 -29.84 -22.33
C PHE A 15 24.04 -29.99 -20.81
N TRP A 16 24.69 -31.00 -20.21
CA TRP A 16 24.65 -31.19 -18.76
C TRP A 16 25.28 -30.04 -17.97
N ALA A 17 26.35 -29.42 -18.50
CA ALA A 17 26.95 -28.25 -17.87
C ALA A 17 26.00 -27.05 -17.85
N VAL A 18 25.32 -26.76 -18.97
CA VAL A 18 24.37 -25.66 -19.08
C VAL A 18 23.11 -25.92 -18.24
N THR A 19 22.58 -27.14 -18.27
CA THR A 19 21.43 -27.53 -17.44
C THR A 19 21.78 -27.46 -15.96
N GLY A 20 22.94 -27.98 -15.54
CA GLY A 20 23.39 -27.90 -14.15
C GLY A 20 23.57 -26.45 -13.69
N PHE A 21 24.16 -25.60 -14.54
CA PHE A 21 24.28 -24.17 -14.26
C PHE A 21 22.91 -23.49 -14.12
N LEU A 22 21.95 -23.77 -15.01
CA LEU A 22 20.58 -23.27 -14.91
C LEU A 22 19.86 -23.73 -13.63
N VAL A 23 20.02 -24.99 -13.25
CA VAL A 23 19.43 -25.53 -12.01
C VAL A 23 20.02 -24.85 -10.79
N ILE A 24 21.32 -24.60 -10.77
CA ILE A 24 21.95 -23.84 -9.68
C ILE A 24 21.42 -22.40 -9.68
N LEU A 25 21.43 -21.73 -10.84
CA LEU A 25 21.07 -20.31 -10.94
C LEU A 25 19.60 -20.06 -10.56
N LEU A 26 18.69 -20.97 -10.96
CA LEU A 26 17.25 -20.89 -10.64
C LEU A 26 16.90 -21.50 -9.29
N GLY A 27 17.64 -22.50 -8.82
CA GLY A 27 17.39 -23.20 -7.56
C GLY A 27 17.98 -22.49 -6.34
N THR A 28 19.07 -21.74 -6.52
CA THR A 28 19.73 -21.02 -5.41
C THR A 28 18.80 -20.01 -4.74
N PRO A 29 18.01 -19.18 -5.45
CA PRO A 29 17.04 -18.28 -4.81
C PRO A 29 16.01 -19.02 -3.95
N ALA A 30 15.48 -20.16 -4.44
CA ALA A 30 14.50 -20.96 -3.70
C ALA A 30 15.11 -21.61 -2.45
N LEU A 31 16.34 -22.12 -2.54
CA LEU A 31 17.07 -22.66 -1.40
C LEU A 31 17.41 -21.59 -0.36
N LEU A 32 17.79 -20.39 -0.81
CA LEU A 32 18.02 -19.25 0.07
C LEU A 32 16.72 -18.81 0.76
N ALA A 33 15.60 -18.76 0.05
CA ALA A 33 14.30 -18.41 0.63
C ALA A 33 13.85 -19.37 1.74
N VAL A 34 14.19 -20.66 1.63
CA VAL A 34 13.90 -21.67 2.68
C VAL A 34 14.91 -21.62 3.83
N ALA A 35 16.17 -21.29 3.54
CA ALA A 35 17.23 -21.26 4.54
C ALA A 35 17.24 -19.97 5.37
N LEU A 36 16.70 -18.88 4.83
CA LEU A 36 16.55 -17.62 5.56
C LEU A 36 15.36 -17.75 6.52
N PRO A 37 15.54 -17.39 7.81
CA PRO A 37 14.43 -17.35 8.75
C PRO A 37 13.38 -16.37 8.24
N THR A 38 12.14 -16.84 8.15
CA THR A 38 10.98 -16.04 7.72
C THR A 38 10.57 -15.02 8.78
N ASP A 39 11.05 -15.18 10.01
CA ASP A 39 10.93 -14.21 11.11
C ASP A 39 11.91 -13.05 10.95
N THR A 40 11.80 -12.32 9.84
CA THR A 40 12.00 -10.88 9.90
C THR A 40 10.64 -10.32 10.26
N GLN A 41 10.21 -10.47 11.52
CA GLN A 41 9.17 -9.58 12.05
C GLN A 41 9.75 -8.19 11.91
N THR A 42 9.28 -7.46 10.90
CA THR A 42 9.68 -6.09 10.69
C THR A 42 9.26 -5.38 11.96
N LYS A 43 10.22 -4.76 12.65
CA LYS A 43 9.91 -4.15 13.93
C LYS A 43 8.82 -3.11 13.71
N PRO A 44 7.87 -2.96 14.65
CA PRO A 44 6.97 -1.83 14.62
C PRO A 44 7.78 -0.53 14.51
N GLU A 45 7.38 0.31 13.57
CA GLU A 45 7.95 1.62 13.30
C GLU A 45 6.82 2.65 13.34
N GLU A 46 7.15 3.91 13.69
CA GLU A 46 6.17 5.00 13.66
C GLU A 46 5.56 5.10 12.25
N VAL A 47 4.23 5.13 12.18
CA VAL A 47 3.51 5.23 10.91
C VAL A 47 3.82 6.57 10.27
N VAL A 48 4.35 6.50 9.05
CA VAL A 48 4.60 7.68 8.21
C VAL A 48 3.75 7.57 6.96
N ILE A 49 2.82 8.50 6.80
CA ILE A 49 2.04 8.63 5.58
C ILE A 49 2.88 9.40 4.55
N SER A 50 3.13 8.77 3.41
CA SER A 50 3.95 9.34 2.34
C SER A 50 3.52 8.79 0.99
N GLY A 51 4.13 9.28 -0.09
CA GLY A 51 3.89 8.73 -1.42
C GLY A 51 5.08 8.96 -2.34
N PRO A 52 5.12 8.27 -3.49
CA PRO A 52 6.24 8.35 -4.42
C PRO A 52 6.30 9.66 -5.19
N MET A 53 5.25 10.49 -5.10
CA MET A 53 5.07 11.69 -5.92
C MET A 53 5.59 12.97 -5.25
N SER A 54 5.83 12.94 -3.94
CA SER A 54 6.33 14.07 -3.15
C SER A 54 7.30 13.61 -2.06
N GLU A 55 8.23 14.48 -1.68
CA GLU A 55 9.08 14.29 -0.49
C GLU A 55 8.32 14.56 0.82
N TRP A 56 7.08 15.06 0.74
CA TRP A 56 6.24 15.29 1.90
C TRP A 56 5.90 13.98 2.61
N LYS A 57 6.15 13.99 3.92
CA LYS A 57 5.94 12.88 4.83
C LYS A 57 5.27 13.41 6.09
N THR A 58 4.29 12.68 6.57
CA THR A 58 3.56 13.01 7.79
C THR A 58 3.64 11.83 8.74
N SER A 59 4.39 11.98 9.84
CA SER A 59 4.39 11.00 10.92
C SER A 59 3.07 11.09 11.70
N VAL A 60 2.49 9.95 12.04
CA VAL A 60 1.33 9.82 12.93
C VAL A 60 1.86 9.52 14.34
N PRO A 61 1.94 10.51 15.24
CA PRO A 61 2.65 10.34 16.51
C PRO A 61 2.00 9.28 17.39
N GLY A 62 2.82 8.38 17.93
CA GLY A 62 2.36 7.35 18.88
C GLY A 62 1.71 6.12 18.25
N LEU A 63 1.57 6.08 16.92
CA LEU A 63 1.10 4.92 16.18
C LEU A 63 2.31 4.15 15.61
N GLU A 64 2.63 2.99 16.20
CA GLU A 64 3.71 2.11 15.75
C GLU A 64 3.14 0.83 15.13
N CYS A 65 3.47 0.57 13.86
CA CYS A 65 2.94 -0.55 13.10
C CYS A 65 4.03 -1.24 12.27
N GLU A 66 3.78 -2.47 11.84
CA GLU A 66 4.73 -3.19 10.99
C GLU A 66 4.63 -2.64 9.55
N PRO A 67 5.71 -2.11 8.95
CA PRO A 67 5.64 -1.62 7.58
C PRO A 67 5.42 -2.77 6.60
N ASP A 68 4.58 -2.54 5.60
CA ASP A 68 4.36 -3.45 4.48
C ASP A 68 5.26 -3.07 3.29
N PRO A 69 6.40 -3.74 3.09
CA PRO A 69 7.28 -3.46 1.96
C PRO A 69 6.68 -3.87 0.61
N MET A 70 5.58 -4.61 0.61
CA MET A 70 4.86 -5.09 -0.57
C MET A 70 3.58 -4.29 -0.86
N ALA A 71 3.29 -3.24 -0.08
CA ALA A 71 2.15 -2.37 -0.30
C ALA A 71 2.12 -1.83 -1.73
N ILE A 72 0.93 -1.83 -2.35
CA ILE A 72 0.72 -1.38 -3.74
C ILE A 72 1.23 0.06 -3.95
N THR A 73 1.04 0.92 -2.95
CA THR A 73 1.46 2.33 -2.98
C THR A 73 2.90 2.54 -2.49
N MET A 74 3.60 1.48 -2.11
CA MET A 74 4.87 1.51 -1.37
C MET A 74 4.80 2.26 -0.03
N ASN A 75 3.59 2.52 0.47
CA ASN A 75 3.33 3.12 1.77
C ASN A 75 2.15 2.40 2.43
N GLY A 76 2.42 1.26 3.06
CA GLY A 76 1.43 0.48 3.78
C GLY A 76 1.97 -0.02 5.11
N TRP A 77 1.06 -0.30 6.04
CA TRP A 77 1.36 -0.66 7.43
C TRP A 77 0.34 -1.64 7.96
N TYR A 78 0.79 -2.68 8.66
CA TYR A 78 -0.06 -3.60 9.42
C TYR A 78 -0.05 -3.20 10.89
N CYS A 79 -1.20 -2.75 11.38
CA CYS A 79 -1.48 -2.38 12.76
C CYS A 79 -2.42 -3.44 13.35
N ASP A 80 -1.86 -4.58 13.75
CA ASP A 80 -2.63 -5.78 14.16
C ASP A 80 -3.63 -6.23 13.07
N ASP A 81 -4.94 -6.10 13.32
CA ASP A 81 -6.02 -6.47 12.41
C ASP A 81 -6.45 -5.31 11.47
N LEU A 82 -5.75 -4.18 11.51
CA LEU A 82 -5.97 -3.00 10.67
C LEU A 82 -4.83 -2.85 9.66
N TYR A 83 -5.17 -2.61 8.41
CA TYR A 83 -4.22 -2.23 7.37
C TYR A 83 -4.36 -0.76 7.01
N ILE A 84 -3.26 -0.02 7.09
CA ILE A 84 -3.17 1.39 6.71
C ILE A 84 -2.43 1.48 5.39
N GLN A 85 -2.94 2.26 4.46
CA GLN A 85 -2.26 2.56 3.21
C GLN A 85 -2.31 4.06 2.90
N GLY A 86 -1.15 4.67 2.67
CA GLY A 86 -1.05 6.03 2.17
C GLY A 86 -0.91 6.05 0.65
N ALA A 87 -1.50 7.06 0.02
CA ALA A 87 -1.33 7.36 -1.40
C ALA A 87 -1.26 8.89 -1.61
N GLN A 88 -0.92 9.29 -2.83
CA GLN A 88 -0.92 10.69 -3.24
C GLN A 88 -1.65 10.85 -4.57
N THR A 89 -2.38 11.94 -4.71
CA THR A 89 -2.98 12.40 -5.96
C THR A 89 -2.46 13.80 -6.27
N ILE A 90 -2.36 14.14 -7.57
CA ILE A 90 -1.81 15.44 -8.02
C ILE A 90 -2.75 16.04 -9.05
N ASP A 91 -2.96 17.36 -8.99
CA ASP A 91 -3.70 18.14 -9.98
C ASP A 91 -5.08 17.53 -10.29
N VAL A 92 -5.80 17.15 -9.22
CA VAL A 92 -7.14 16.59 -9.29
C VAL A 92 -8.16 17.73 -9.23
N ASP A 93 -9.13 17.70 -10.14
CA ASP A 93 -10.23 18.69 -10.17
C ASP A 93 -11.41 18.31 -9.26
N ASP A 94 -11.54 17.03 -8.90
CA ASP A 94 -12.63 16.46 -8.11
C ASP A 94 -12.06 15.43 -7.12
N ASP A 95 -11.68 15.92 -5.94
CA ASP A 95 -11.01 15.14 -4.90
C ASP A 95 -11.92 14.08 -4.29
N ALA A 96 -13.22 14.34 -4.20
CA ALA A 96 -14.21 13.36 -3.76
C ALA A 96 -14.27 12.15 -4.71
N LEU A 97 -14.35 12.40 -6.02
CA LEU A 97 -14.31 11.33 -7.01
C LEU A 97 -12.95 10.62 -7.05
N ALA A 98 -11.85 11.35 -6.83
CA ALA A 98 -10.52 10.74 -6.72
C ALA A 98 -10.41 9.83 -5.50
N LEU A 99 -10.96 10.22 -4.35
CA LEU A 99 -11.00 9.39 -3.14
C LEU A 99 -11.78 8.10 -3.37
N GLN A 100 -12.98 8.20 -3.97
CA GLN A 100 -13.78 7.01 -4.34
C GLN A 100 -13.03 6.08 -5.31
N ARG A 101 -12.34 6.66 -6.30
CA ARG A 101 -11.49 5.89 -7.23
C ARG A 101 -10.30 5.24 -6.52
N GLY A 102 -9.73 5.92 -5.52
CA GLY A 102 -8.68 5.40 -4.66
C GLY A 102 -9.13 4.17 -3.90
N VAL A 103 -10.27 4.24 -3.20
CA VAL A 103 -10.86 3.08 -2.51
C VAL A 103 -11.07 1.93 -3.47
N ARG A 104 -11.72 2.17 -4.61
CA ARG A 104 -11.94 1.17 -5.64
C ARG A 104 -10.63 0.52 -6.12
N ALA A 105 -9.61 1.32 -6.39
CA ALA A 105 -8.35 0.86 -6.95
C ALA A 105 -7.52 0.04 -5.95
N TYR A 106 -7.38 0.55 -4.73
CA TYR A 106 -6.50 -0.03 -3.73
C TYR A 106 -7.12 -1.20 -2.96
N GLN A 107 -8.45 -1.19 -2.80
CA GLN A 107 -9.17 -2.31 -2.20
C GLN A 107 -9.62 -3.36 -3.23
N MET A 108 -9.36 -3.12 -4.52
CA MET A 108 -9.86 -3.94 -5.64
C MET A 108 -11.38 -4.19 -5.54
N ALA A 109 -12.11 -3.18 -5.07
CA ALA A 109 -13.53 -3.25 -4.77
C ALA A 109 -14.38 -2.70 -5.94
N GLU A 110 -15.70 -2.71 -5.75
CA GLU A 110 -16.61 -1.93 -6.59
C GLU A 110 -16.45 -0.43 -6.31
N MET A 111 -17.11 0.41 -7.10
CA MET A 111 -17.11 1.85 -6.82
C MET A 111 -17.91 2.09 -5.52
N PRO A 112 -17.36 2.82 -4.53
CA PRO A 112 -18.12 3.15 -3.34
C PRO A 112 -19.39 3.93 -3.68
N GLU A 113 -20.50 3.56 -3.07
CA GLU A 113 -21.79 4.27 -3.20
C GLU A 113 -22.07 5.21 -2.02
N GLY A 114 -21.20 5.23 -1.00
CA GLY A 114 -21.32 6.04 0.21
C GLY A 114 -21.22 7.54 -0.05
N GLU A 115 -21.78 8.33 0.87
CA GLU A 115 -21.66 9.79 0.86
C GLU A 115 -20.21 10.17 1.17
N VAL A 116 -19.63 11.05 0.35
CA VAL A 116 -18.32 11.62 0.65
C VAL A 116 -18.55 12.85 1.49
N TYR A 117 -18.05 12.83 2.72
CA TYR A 117 -18.03 14.00 3.58
C TYR A 117 -16.91 14.93 3.16
N GLU A 118 -17.17 16.24 3.17
CA GLU A 118 -16.20 17.29 2.87
C GLU A 118 -16.20 18.34 3.99
N ASP A 119 -15.01 18.71 4.46
CA ASP A 119 -14.81 19.87 5.34
C ASP A 119 -13.46 20.54 5.05
N ASN A 120 -13.50 21.84 4.74
CA ASN A 120 -12.31 22.65 4.42
C ASN A 120 -11.36 22.01 3.39
N GLY A 121 -11.90 21.30 2.40
CA GLY A 121 -11.11 20.59 1.37
C GLY A 121 -10.53 19.24 1.83
N THR A 122 -10.83 18.81 3.06
CA THR A 122 -10.56 17.45 3.54
C THR A 122 -11.78 16.58 3.27
N PHE A 123 -11.55 15.38 2.73
CA PHE A 123 -12.60 14.46 2.37
C PHE A 123 -12.53 13.18 3.22
N ALA A 124 -13.69 12.63 3.56
CA ALA A 124 -13.81 11.36 4.27
C ALA A 124 -14.92 10.49 3.65
N LEU A 125 -14.68 9.18 3.58
CA LEU A 125 -15.62 8.23 3.02
C LEU A 125 -15.46 6.87 3.71
N TYR A 126 -16.56 6.31 4.22
CA TYR A 126 -16.59 4.91 4.63
C TYR A 126 -17.23 4.04 3.55
N ASP A 127 -16.53 3.01 3.12
CA ASP A 127 -17.05 1.98 2.23
C ASP A 127 -17.25 0.66 3.00
N ALA A 128 -18.50 0.38 3.36
CA ALA A 128 -18.86 -0.82 4.11
C ALA A 128 -18.51 -2.15 3.40
N PRO A 129 -18.68 -2.30 2.06
CA PRO A 129 -18.31 -3.52 1.34
C PRO A 129 -16.82 -3.88 1.45
N SER A 130 -15.92 -2.90 1.30
CA SER A 130 -14.48 -3.11 1.50
C SER A 130 -14.04 -3.02 2.97
N ARG A 131 -14.91 -2.49 3.85
CA ARG A 131 -14.63 -2.15 5.25
C ARG A 131 -13.45 -1.17 5.34
N THR A 132 -13.49 -0.16 4.48
CA THR A 132 -12.43 0.83 4.36
C THR A 132 -12.94 2.21 4.69
N LEU A 133 -12.30 2.87 5.66
CA LEU A 133 -12.43 4.30 5.85
C LEU A 133 -11.30 5.00 5.10
N ALA A 134 -11.64 5.97 4.27
CA ALA A 134 -10.70 6.68 3.43
C ALA A 134 -10.74 8.17 3.71
N PHE A 135 -9.56 8.80 3.69
CA PHE A 135 -9.38 10.24 3.84
C PHE A 135 -8.62 10.82 2.65
N SER A 136 -8.90 12.07 2.30
CA SER A 136 -8.07 12.91 1.42
C SER A 136 -7.76 14.21 2.14
N PHE A 137 -6.47 14.50 2.34
CA PHE A 137 -6.00 15.71 3.02
C PHE A 137 -5.24 16.60 2.02
N PRO A 138 -5.63 17.87 1.85
CA PRO A 138 -4.99 18.75 0.88
C PRO A 138 -3.61 19.21 1.37
N HIS A 139 -2.60 19.17 0.50
CA HIS A 139 -1.33 19.85 0.75
C HIS A 139 -1.39 21.30 0.30
N GLN A 140 -1.20 22.23 1.25
CA GLN A 140 -1.35 23.68 0.96
C GLN A 140 -0.38 24.24 -0.09
N GLN A 141 0.74 23.56 -0.39
CA GLN A 141 1.80 24.13 -1.24
C GLN A 141 1.83 23.61 -2.69
N ASP A 142 1.39 22.38 -2.96
CA ASP A 142 1.80 21.67 -4.20
C ASP A 142 0.67 21.09 -5.06
N ASN A 143 -0.62 21.40 -4.84
CA ASN A 143 -1.76 20.72 -5.52
C ASN A 143 -1.67 19.18 -5.39
N ILE A 144 -1.13 18.71 -4.28
CA ILE A 144 -1.00 17.29 -3.96
C ILE A 144 -1.93 17.00 -2.81
N ASP A 145 -2.71 15.95 -2.95
CA ASP A 145 -3.59 15.44 -1.91
C ASP A 145 -2.99 14.16 -1.34
N GLN A 146 -2.94 14.07 -0.02
CA GLN A 146 -2.51 12.88 0.69
C GLN A 146 -3.72 12.05 1.07
N GLN A 147 -3.82 10.87 0.48
CA GLN A 147 -4.92 9.95 0.75
C GLN A 147 -4.48 8.88 1.73
N VAL A 148 -5.38 8.52 2.65
CA VAL A 148 -5.15 7.45 3.63
C VAL A 148 -6.32 6.49 3.60
N PHE A 149 -6.03 5.19 3.55
CA PHE A 149 -7.03 4.12 3.54
C PHE A 149 -6.81 3.21 4.74
N LEU A 150 -7.85 3.08 5.57
CA LEU A 150 -7.87 2.26 6.78
C LEU A 150 -8.82 1.10 6.56
N THR A 151 -8.27 -0.11 6.45
CA THR A 151 -9.06 -1.31 6.11
C THR A 151 -8.97 -2.32 7.24
N GLY A 152 -10.10 -2.67 7.82
CA GLY A 152 -10.13 -3.52 9.01
C GLY A 152 -11.53 -3.71 9.57
N SER A 153 -11.62 -4.10 10.84
CA SER A 153 -12.91 -4.08 11.54
C SER A 153 -13.24 -2.67 12.06
N PRO A 154 -14.52 -2.26 12.08
CA PRO A 154 -14.93 -0.92 12.51
C PRO A 154 -14.41 -0.52 13.90
N GLU A 155 -14.41 -1.46 14.84
CA GLU A 155 -13.94 -1.24 16.21
C GLU A 155 -12.46 -0.90 16.32
N ASN A 156 -11.65 -1.34 15.34
CA ASN A 156 -10.22 -1.07 15.27
C ASN A 156 -9.91 0.15 14.37
N ILE A 157 -10.79 0.48 13.43
CA ILE A 157 -10.64 1.65 12.54
C ILE A 157 -10.76 2.94 13.33
N LEU A 158 -11.78 3.09 14.18
CA LEU A 158 -12.12 4.40 14.77
C LEU A 158 -10.97 5.04 15.57
N PRO A 159 -10.28 4.35 16.51
CA PRO A 159 -9.20 4.98 17.27
C PRO A 159 -8.04 5.46 16.38
N VAL A 160 -7.66 4.64 15.39
CA VAL A 160 -6.58 4.98 14.45
C VAL A 160 -7.01 6.08 13.48
N ALA A 161 -8.29 6.10 13.09
CA ALA A 161 -8.86 7.14 12.27
C ALA A 161 -8.85 8.50 12.97
N GLU A 162 -9.14 8.54 14.27
CA GLU A 162 -9.02 9.73 15.11
C GLU A 162 -7.57 10.20 15.19
N ASP A 163 -6.61 9.30 15.49
CA ASP A 163 -5.17 9.65 15.54
C ASP A 163 -4.65 10.24 14.21
N ILE A 164 -5.08 9.67 13.08
CA ILE A 164 -4.73 10.16 11.75
C ILE A 164 -5.40 11.50 11.47
N TRP A 165 -6.70 11.63 11.75
CA TRP A 165 -7.43 12.86 11.51
C TRP A 165 -6.85 14.04 12.30
N ASP A 166 -6.53 13.82 13.58
CA ASP A 166 -5.88 14.80 14.47
C ASP A 166 -4.45 15.15 14.02
N THR A 167 -3.79 14.28 13.25
CA THR A 167 -2.46 14.56 12.68
C THR A 167 -2.54 15.55 11.51
N PHE A 168 -3.61 15.50 10.73
CA PHE A 168 -3.77 16.30 9.51
C PHE A 168 -4.66 17.54 9.69
N THR A 169 -5.50 17.57 10.73
CA THR A 169 -6.49 18.61 10.96
C THR A 169 -6.49 19.06 12.43
N ASP A 170 -7.00 20.27 12.69
CA ASP A 170 -7.18 20.80 14.05
C ASP A 170 -8.59 20.52 14.62
N ASP A 171 -9.44 19.82 13.87
CA ASP A 171 -10.86 19.58 14.17
C ASP A 171 -11.12 18.10 14.48
N GLN A 172 -12.23 17.80 15.15
CA GLN A 172 -12.60 16.40 15.44
C GLN A 172 -13.10 15.68 14.20
N LEU A 173 -12.86 14.37 14.14
CA LEU A 173 -13.40 13.51 13.09
C LEU A 173 -14.93 13.69 12.99
N PRO A 174 -15.49 13.95 11.79
CA PRO A 174 -16.89 14.29 11.63
C PRO A 174 -17.83 13.19 12.14
N GLU A 175 -18.82 13.57 12.96
CA GLU A 175 -19.80 12.60 13.51
C GLU A 175 -20.54 11.81 12.42
N ALA A 176 -20.69 12.38 11.22
CA ALA A 176 -21.34 11.71 10.09
C ALA A 176 -20.56 10.44 9.71
N VAL A 177 -19.24 10.53 9.59
CA VAL A 177 -18.34 9.42 9.28
C VAL A 177 -18.34 8.39 10.41
N VAL A 178 -18.30 8.87 11.66
CA VAL A 178 -18.34 7.99 12.85
C VAL A 178 -19.64 7.19 12.91
N LYS A 179 -20.78 7.76 12.50
CA LYS A 179 -22.08 7.06 12.47
C LYS A 179 -22.20 6.03 11.36
N GLU A 180 -21.38 6.11 10.32
CA GLU A 180 -21.35 5.12 9.23
C GLU A 180 -20.53 3.88 9.58
N LEU A 181 -19.62 3.97 10.55
CA LEU A 181 -18.90 2.82 11.11
C LEU A 181 -19.86 1.96 11.96
N PRO A 182 -20.10 0.68 11.59
CA PRO A 182 -21.09 -0.17 12.25
C PRO A 182 -20.68 -0.75 13.61
#